data_AF-A0A1D1YAC9-F1
#
_entry.id   AF-A0A1D1YAC9-F1
#
_cell.length_a   1.000
_cell.length_b   1.000
_cell.length_c   1.000
_cell.angle_alpha   90.00
_cell.angle_beta   90.00
_cell.angle_gamma   90.00
#
_symmetry.space_group_name_H-M   'P 1'
#
loop_
_entity.id
_entity.type
_entity.pdbx_description
1 polymer ?
#
loop_
_entity_poly.entity_id
_entity_poly.type
_entity_poly.pdbx_seq_one_letter_code
_entity_poly.pdbx_strand_id
1 'polypeptide(L)'
;FHYIIFNTIITPNFPCYSCKMSLAFAIALVVLITEFILWFGYSQIASLAYGVYLNFFERERVQKQRKFKRDILTIKHDLSRTSSQDQFAKWAKLRRKLDSKMSELEKITTSLGYLKTSFELKFTTFLWVVTNGVQIFMVIWYRTSPVFYLPQNWFSPISWIFSMPFAPSGSVSVPFWFLVCRKFVKRMIQTQRDAVPLYHKYAPESVKQHGYLFIQWCNTQLRIFTPILVQWINANVKTFCKVIAEKAKSSENKKVHPSTNGTSASTSKEENNDAIRVEEKKEKILEKKD
;
A
#
# COMPACT_ATOMS: atom_id res chain seq x y z
N PHE A 1 -36.92 -15.45 2.81
CA PHE A 1 -37.46 -14.11 3.11
C PHE A 1 -36.40 -13.02 3.29
N HIS A 2 -35.33 -13.22 4.08
CA HIS A 2 -34.25 -12.22 4.23
C HIS A 2 -33.44 -11.90 2.96
N TYR A 3 -33.37 -12.83 1.98
CA TYR A 3 -32.65 -12.62 0.71
C TYR A 3 -33.45 -11.79 -0.33
N ILE A 4 -34.77 -11.69 -0.15
CA ILE A 4 -35.68 -10.97 -1.06
C ILE A 4 -35.83 -9.52 -0.60
N ILE A 5 -35.86 -9.27 0.71
CA ILE A 5 -35.99 -7.91 1.27
C ILE A 5 -34.71 -7.08 1.03
N PHE A 6 -33.52 -7.67 1.11
CA PHE A 6 -32.27 -6.94 0.88
C PHE A 6 -32.05 -6.52 -0.59
N ASN A 7 -32.59 -7.28 -1.55
CA ASN A 7 -32.52 -6.94 -2.98
C ASN A 7 -33.56 -5.89 -3.41
N THR A 8 -34.59 -5.66 -2.62
CA THR A 8 -35.70 -4.77 -3.00
C THR A 8 -35.45 -3.31 -2.61
N ILE A 9 -34.53 -3.04 -1.67
CA ILE A 9 -34.27 -1.68 -1.16
C ILE A 9 -33.10 -0.98 -1.89
N ILE A 10 -32.28 -1.70 -2.66
CA ILE A 10 -31.11 -1.15 -3.36
C ILE A 10 -31.13 -1.47 -4.86
N THR A 11 -32.31 -1.35 -5.50
CA THR A 11 -32.37 -1.27 -6.96
C THR A 11 -33.18 -0.03 -7.34
N PRO A 12 -32.53 1.10 -7.67
CA PRO A 12 -33.26 2.13 -8.38
C PRO A 12 -33.54 1.58 -9.78
N ASN A 13 -34.82 1.36 -10.05
CA ASN A 13 -35.35 1.16 -11.40
C ASN A 13 -34.94 2.37 -12.26
N PHE A 14 -33.95 2.18 -13.13
CA PHE A 14 -33.63 3.16 -14.17
C PHE A 14 -33.71 2.49 -15.56
N PRO A 15 -34.84 2.62 -16.26
CA PRO A 15 -34.88 2.38 -17.70
C PRO A 15 -34.43 3.66 -18.41
N CYS A 16 -33.12 3.81 -18.65
CA CYS A 16 -32.64 4.82 -19.60
C CYS A 16 -31.44 4.27 -20.38
N TYR A 17 -31.57 4.18 -21.70
CA TYR A 17 -30.53 3.66 -22.60
C TYR A 17 -29.24 4.51 -22.55
N SER A 18 -29.31 5.78 -22.11
CA SER A 18 -28.15 6.62 -21.80
C SER A 18 -27.31 6.14 -20.60
N CYS A 19 -27.90 5.46 -19.60
CA CYS A 19 -27.16 4.89 -18.47
C CYS A 19 -26.34 3.65 -18.86
N LYS A 20 -26.72 2.92 -19.92
CA LYS A 20 -26.02 1.70 -20.33
C LYS A 20 -24.67 2.00 -21.00
N MET A 21 -24.60 3.04 -21.82
CA MET A 21 -23.33 3.54 -22.36
C MET A 21 -22.40 4.01 -21.23
N SER A 22 -22.94 4.71 -20.22
CA SER A 22 -22.18 5.11 -19.03
C SER A 22 -21.56 3.94 -18.27
N LEU A 23 -22.23 2.78 -18.23
CA LEU A 23 -21.75 1.59 -17.53
C LEU A 23 -20.52 0.98 -18.20
N ALA A 24 -20.52 0.88 -19.54
CA ALA A 24 -19.38 0.34 -20.27
C ALA A 24 -18.14 1.23 -20.15
N PHE A 25 -18.31 2.55 -20.23
CA PHE A 25 -17.24 3.52 -20.01
C PHE A 25 -16.74 3.48 -18.57
N ALA A 26 -17.63 3.38 -17.58
CA ALA A 26 -17.24 3.25 -16.18
C ALA A 26 -16.41 1.99 -15.93
N ILE A 27 -16.80 0.84 -16.51
CA ILE A 27 -16.01 -0.39 -16.42
C ILE A 27 -14.64 -0.21 -17.10
N ALA A 28 -14.60 0.37 -18.30
CA ALA A 28 -13.35 0.60 -19.02
C ALA A 28 -12.41 1.52 -18.23
N LEU A 29 -12.94 2.58 -17.60
CA LEU A 29 -12.18 3.51 -16.78
C LEU A 29 -11.65 2.82 -15.51
N VAL A 30 -12.48 2.03 -14.82
CA VAL A 30 -12.04 1.23 -13.66
C VAL A 30 -10.93 0.26 -14.06
N VAL A 31 -11.10 -0.46 -15.19
CA VAL A 31 -10.06 -1.36 -15.71
C VAL A 31 -8.78 -0.61 -15.99
N LEU A 32 -8.86 0.53 -16.67
CA LEU A 32 -7.71 1.37 -16.99
C LEU A 32 -6.97 1.79 -15.71
N ILE A 33 -7.68 2.27 -14.68
CA ILE A 33 -7.07 2.63 -13.39
C ILE A 33 -6.39 1.41 -12.75
N THR A 34 -7.08 0.27 -12.69
CA THR A 34 -6.52 -0.93 -12.04
C THR A 34 -5.29 -1.49 -12.78
N GLU A 35 -5.31 -1.51 -14.12
CA GLU A 35 -4.18 -1.94 -14.94
C GLU A 35 -3.03 -0.91 -14.91
N PHE A 36 -3.34 0.38 -14.76
CA PHE A 36 -2.33 1.42 -14.55
C PHE A 36 -1.61 1.24 -13.21
N ILE A 37 -2.35 0.92 -12.13
CA ILE A 37 -1.79 0.58 -10.83
C ILE A 37 -0.87 -0.66 -10.92
N LEU A 38 -1.32 -1.70 -11.64
CA LEU A 38 -0.53 -2.91 -11.89
C LEU A 38 0.74 -2.61 -12.69
N TRP A 39 0.66 -1.73 -13.69
CA TRP A 39 1.79 -1.31 -14.53
C TRP A 39 2.86 -0.55 -13.74
N PHE A 40 2.45 0.33 -12.82
CA PHE A 40 3.37 1.09 -11.97
C PHE A 40 4.10 0.20 -10.94
N GLY A 41 3.50 -0.94 -10.61
CA GLY A 41 4.07 -1.95 -9.71
C GLY A 41 3.83 -1.63 -8.23
N TYR A 42 3.28 -2.61 -7.50
CA TYR A 42 2.93 -2.45 -6.08
C TYR A 42 4.13 -2.00 -5.21
N SER A 43 5.33 -2.51 -5.51
CA SER A 43 6.56 -2.19 -4.77
C SER A 43 6.96 -0.72 -4.89
N GLN A 44 6.77 -0.10 -6.07
CA GLN A 44 7.14 1.29 -6.30
C GLN A 44 6.20 2.23 -5.53
N ILE A 45 4.91 1.91 -5.53
CA ILE A 45 3.90 2.66 -4.79
C ILE A 45 4.12 2.51 -3.28
N ALA A 46 4.43 1.29 -2.83
CA ALA A 46 4.69 0.99 -1.43
C ALA A 46 5.96 1.70 -0.91
N SER A 47 7.04 1.72 -1.69
CA SER A 47 8.28 2.41 -1.33
C SER A 47 8.12 3.94 -1.30
N LEU A 48 7.34 4.51 -2.22
CA LEU A 48 6.95 5.93 -2.17
C LEU A 48 6.09 6.24 -0.94
N ALA A 49 5.08 5.41 -0.66
CA ALA A 49 4.23 5.54 0.52
C ALA A 49 5.04 5.42 1.82
N TYR A 50 6.06 4.55 1.85
CA TYR A 50 6.97 4.42 2.97
C TYR A 50 7.81 5.70 3.18
N GLY A 51 8.28 6.33 2.10
CA GLY A 51 8.96 7.62 2.16
C GLY A 51 8.08 8.70 2.80
N VAL A 52 6.79 8.72 2.47
CA VAL A 52 5.80 9.62 3.08
C VAL A 52 5.57 9.27 4.56
N TYR A 53 5.41 7.98 4.87
CA TYR A 53 5.24 7.49 6.23
C TYR A 53 6.40 7.87 7.15
N LEU A 54 7.65 7.67 6.70
CA LEU A 54 8.85 8.07 7.42
C LEU A 54 8.88 9.57 7.69
N ASN A 55 8.42 10.35 6.71
CA ASN A 55 8.39 11.80 6.80
C ASN A 55 7.20 12.31 7.64
N PHE A 56 6.29 11.47 8.10
CA PHE A 56 5.19 11.90 8.97
C PHE A 56 5.37 11.37 10.39
N PHE A 57 5.61 10.06 10.54
CA PHE A 57 5.60 9.39 11.84
C PHE A 57 7.01 9.16 12.41
N GLU A 58 8.01 8.85 11.57
CA GLU A 58 9.33 8.38 12.03
C GLU A 58 10.45 9.41 11.83
N ARG A 59 10.10 10.70 11.81
CA ARG A 59 11.06 11.81 11.66
C ARG A 59 12.18 11.73 12.69
N GLU A 60 11.88 11.38 13.93
CA GLU A 60 12.88 11.28 15.00
C GLU A 60 13.91 10.19 14.75
N ARG A 61 13.49 8.98 14.34
CA ARG A 61 14.42 7.87 14.06
C ARG A 61 15.32 8.19 12.86
N VAL A 62 14.75 8.80 11.83
CA VAL A 62 15.52 9.26 10.65
C VAL A 62 16.49 10.38 11.03
N GLN A 63 16.09 11.32 11.89
CA GLN A 63 16.98 12.35 12.39
C GLN A 63 18.11 11.79 13.25
N LYS A 64 17.82 10.82 14.14
CA LYS A 64 18.83 10.11 14.94
C LYS A 64 19.84 9.40 14.02
N GLN A 65 19.37 8.69 12.99
CA GLN A 65 20.26 8.07 12.00
C GLN A 65 21.18 9.10 11.31
N ARG A 66 20.63 10.25 10.91
CA ARG A 66 21.40 11.35 10.30
C ARG A 66 22.39 12.00 11.28
N LYS A 67 22.07 12.06 12.58
CA LYS A 67 22.98 12.55 13.62
C LYS A 67 24.15 11.58 13.80
N PHE A 68 23.88 10.29 13.98
CA PHE A 68 24.95 9.28 14.10
C PHE A 68 25.87 9.21 12.88
N LYS A 69 25.33 9.33 11.65
CA LYS A 69 26.15 9.40 10.43
C LYS A 69 27.10 10.61 10.46
N ARG A 70 26.62 11.77 10.89
CA ARG A 70 27.44 12.98 11.04
C ARG A 70 28.50 12.81 12.13
N ASP A 71 28.13 12.27 13.29
CA ASP A 71 29.06 12.01 14.40
C ASP A 71 30.15 11.00 14.00
N ILE A 72 29.82 9.98 13.19
CA ILE A 72 30.81 9.02 12.68
C ILE A 72 31.78 9.71 11.73
N LEU A 73 31.29 10.59 10.84
CA LEU A 73 32.13 11.36 9.93
C LEU A 73 33.09 12.29 10.68
N THR A 74 32.62 12.99 11.73
CA THR A 74 33.47 13.86 12.55
C THR A 74 34.51 13.05 13.33
N ILE A 75 34.11 11.95 13.98
CA ILE A 75 35.02 11.07 14.72
C ILE A 75 36.08 10.45 13.79
N LYS A 76 35.70 10.01 12.58
CA LYS A 76 36.66 9.49 11.58
C LYS A 76 37.68 10.54 11.16
N HIS A 77 37.20 11.76 10.94
CA HIS A 77 38.07 12.87 10.59
C HIS A 77 39.05 13.21 11.74
N ASP A 78 38.57 13.25 12.99
CA ASP A 78 39.43 13.49 14.17
C ASP A 78 40.44 12.36 14.40
N LEU A 79 40.07 11.11 14.07
CA LEU A 79 40.95 9.95 14.14
C LEU A 79 42.09 10.06 13.11
N SER A 80 41.79 10.57 11.91
CA SER A 80 42.81 10.79 10.88
C SER A 80 43.81 11.90 11.24
N ARG A 81 43.41 12.87 12.05
CA ARG A 81 44.27 13.97 12.53
C ARG A 81 45.14 13.60 13.73
N THR A 82 44.84 12.50 14.41
CA THR A 82 45.54 12.09 15.64
C THR A 82 46.60 11.05 15.30
N SER A 83 47.89 11.34 15.56
CA SER A 83 48.98 10.36 15.46
C SER A 83 48.71 9.19 16.41
N SER A 84 48.65 7.97 15.88
CA SER A 84 48.38 6.75 16.65
C SER A 84 49.52 6.37 17.58
N GLN A 85 50.74 6.84 17.31
CA GLN A 85 51.95 6.52 18.08
C GLN A 85 52.13 7.49 19.25
N ASP A 86 52.09 8.80 18.99
CA ASP A 86 52.36 9.81 20.02
C ASP A 86 51.17 10.07 20.94
N GLN A 87 49.94 9.97 20.39
CA GLN A 87 48.69 10.24 21.11
C GLN A 87 47.84 8.99 21.27
N PHE A 88 48.47 7.83 21.51
CA PHE A 88 47.82 6.52 21.57
C PHE A 88 46.58 6.49 22.49
N ALA A 89 46.67 7.10 23.68
CA ALA A 89 45.54 7.14 24.62
C ALA A 89 44.31 7.86 24.04
N LYS A 90 44.52 8.99 23.34
CA LYS A 90 43.46 9.76 22.69
C LYS A 90 42.92 9.01 21.47
N TRP A 91 43.81 8.43 20.66
CA TRP A 91 43.46 7.61 19.51
C TRP A 91 42.60 6.40 19.92
N ALA A 92 42.99 5.66 20.96
CA ALA A 92 42.27 4.49 21.46
C ALA A 92 40.88 4.86 21.99
N LYS A 93 40.75 5.98 22.72
CA LYS A 93 39.46 6.47 23.20
C LYS A 93 38.53 6.85 22.05
N LEU A 94 39.07 7.52 21.03
CA LEU A 94 38.31 7.94 19.86
C LEU A 94 37.88 6.73 19.01
N ARG A 95 38.73 5.71 18.89
CA ARG A 95 38.41 4.46 18.22
C ARG A 95 37.28 3.70 18.91
N ARG A 96 37.33 3.52 20.23
CA ARG A 96 36.22 2.90 20.99
C ARG A 96 34.89 3.66 20.81
N LYS A 97 34.95 4.99 20.75
CA LYS A 97 33.79 5.83 20.47
C LYS A 97 33.24 5.61 19.05
N LEU A 98 34.11 5.46 18.05
CA LEU A 98 33.72 5.11 16.68
C LEU A 98 33.00 3.76 16.64
N ASP A 99 33.59 2.73 17.25
CA ASP A 99 33.05 1.37 17.24
C ASP A 99 31.66 1.33 17.94
N SER A 100 31.50 2.04 19.06
CA SER A 100 30.20 2.22 19.73
C SER A 100 29.15 2.90 18.84
N LYS A 101 29.52 4.00 18.17
CA LYS A 101 28.61 4.74 17.26
C LYS A 101 28.23 3.94 16.02
N MET A 102 29.14 3.12 15.50
CA MET A 102 28.85 2.21 14.38
C MET A 102 27.82 1.15 14.79
N SER A 103 27.96 0.54 15.97
CA SER A 103 26.99 -0.43 16.49
C SER A 103 25.59 0.21 16.68
N GLU A 104 25.51 1.44 17.19
CA GLU A 104 24.24 2.18 17.31
C GLU A 104 23.58 2.45 15.94
N LEU A 105 24.38 2.80 14.93
CA LEU A 105 23.90 3.04 13.57
C LEU A 105 23.33 1.78 12.93
N GLU A 106 23.99 0.64 13.11
CA GLU A 106 23.53 -0.66 12.61
C GLU A 106 22.19 -1.03 13.22
N LYS A 107 22.02 -0.90 14.54
CA LYS A 107 20.74 -1.15 15.24
C LYS A 107 19.59 -0.31 14.65
N ILE A 108 19.82 0.98 14.43
CA ILE A 108 18.81 1.88 13.85
C ILE A 108 18.53 1.53 12.40
N THR A 109 19.57 1.22 11.61
CA THR A 109 19.41 0.88 10.20
C THR A 109 18.64 -0.43 10.03
N THR A 110 18.95 -1.43 10.84
CA THR A 110 18.25 -2.72 10.88
C THR A 110 16.78 -2.55 11.30
N SER A 111 16.51 -1.78 12.36
CA SER A 111 15.12 -1.51 12.77
C SER A 111 14.30 -0.76 11.69
N LEU A 112 14.90 0.21 11.00
CA LEU A 112 14.26 0.89 9.87
C LEU A 112 14.04 -0.05 8.68
N GLY A 113 14.99 -0.95 8.42
CA GLY A 113 14.88 -1.99 7.40
C GLY A 113 13.68 -2.92 7.66
N TYR A 114 13.53 -3.43 8.89
CA TYR A 114 12.37 -4.26 9.26
C TYR A 114 11.05 -3.50 9.12
N LEU A 115 11.02 -2.23 9.54
CA LEU A 115 9.84 -1.37 9.44
C LEU A 115 9.45 -1.15 7.97
N LYS A 116 10.44 -0.91 7.10
CA LYS A 116 10.25 -0.77 5.65
C LYS A 116 9.60 -2.01 5.06
N THR A 117 10.23 -3.18 5.23
CA THR A 117 9.73 -4.44 4.66
C THR A 117 8.34 -4.77 5.17
N SER A 118 8.10 -4.62 6.48
CA SER A 118 6.79 -4.89 7.08
C SER A 118 5.70 -3.94 6.55
N PHE A 119 6.04 -2.66 6.35
CA PHE A 119 5.13 -1.69 5.77
C PHE A 119 4.85 -1.99 4.29
N GLU A 120 5.89 -2.26 3.51
CA GLU A 120 5.76 -2.55 2.07
C GLU A 120 4.91 -3.79 1.83
N LEU A 121 5.08 -4.85 2.61
CA LEU A 121 4.27 -6.05 2.54
C LEU A 121 2.81 -5.76 2.88
N LYS A 122 2.54 -5.09 4.00
CA LYS A 122 1.16 -4.75 4.42
C LYS A 122 0.47 -3.85 3.39
N PHE A 123 1.17 -2.84 2.90
CA PHE A 123 0.64 -1.88 1.95
C PHE A 123 0.41 -2.51 0.58
N THR A 124 1.33 -3.35 0.11
CA THR A 124 1.17 -4.12 -1.14
C THR A 124 -0.03 -5.04 -1.06
N THR A 125 -0.17 -5.80 0.02
CA THR A 125 -1.33 -6.68 0.23
C THR A 125 -2.63 -5.87 0.30
N PHE A 126 -2.65 -4.76 1.03
CA PHE A 126 -3.81 -3.87 1.08
C PHE A 126 -4.19 -3.36 -0.31
N LEU A 127 -3.22 -2.88 -1.09
CA LEU A 127 -3.45 -2.34 -2.42
C LEU A 127 -3.94 -3.42 -3.40
N TRP A 128 -3.39 -4.62 -3.30
CA TRP A 128 -3.88 -5.79 -4.04
C TRP A 128 -5.32 -6.14 -3.67
N VAL A 129 -5.67 -6.18 -2.39
CA VAL A 129 -7.04 -6.44 -1.92
C VAL A 129 -7.99 -5.36 -2.41
N VAL A 130 -7.63 -4.09 -2.33
CA VAL A 130 -8.48 -2.98 -2.83
C VAL A 130 -8.66 -3.07 -4.34
N THR A 131 -7.58 -3.32 -5.08
CA THR A 131 -7.61 -3.39 -6.55
C THR A 131 -8.48 -4.56 -7.04
N ASN A 132 -8.30 -5.76 -6.48
CA ASN A 132 -9.10 -6.92 -6.83
C ASN A 132 -10.53 -6.84 -6.25
N GLY A 133 -10.66 -6.29 -5.04
CA GLY A 133 -11.95 -6.12 -4.35
C GLY A 133 -12.90 -5.20 -5.10
N VAL A 134 -12.41 -4.07 -5.61
CA VAL A 134 -13.21 -3.17 -6.46
C VAL A 134 -13.70 -3.88 -7.73
N GLN A 135 -12.84 -4.68 -8.37
CA GLN A 135 -13.22 -5.45 -9.56
C GLN A 135 -14.29 -6.50 -9.23
N ILE A 136 -14.11 -7.26 -8.15
CA ILE A 136 -15.09 -8.28 -7.70
C ILE A 136 -16.41 -7.63 -7.31
N PHE A 137 -16.38 -6.52 -6.56
CA PHE A 137 -17.56 -5.78 -6.17
C PHE A 137 -18.36 -5.31 -7.38
N MET A 138 -17.69 -4.76 -8.40
CA MET A 138 -18.32 -4.35 -9.66
C MET A 138 -18.99 -5.52 -10.40
N VAL A 139 -18.33 -6.67 -10.48
CA VAL A 139 -18.88 -7.87 -11.14
C VAL A 139 -20.10 -8.40 -10.38
N ILE A 140 -20.08 -8.41 -9.05
CA ILE A 140 -21.22 -8.84 -8.23
C ILE A 140 -22.40 -7.89 -8.41
N TRP A 141 -22.15 -6.57 -8.37
CA TRP A 141 -23.18 -5.54 -8.45
C TRP A 141 -23.89 -5.53 -9.81
N TYR A 142 -23.13 -5.68 -10.90
CA TYR A 142 -23.67 -5.61 -12.26
C TYR A 142 -23.84 -6.98 -12.92
N ARG A 143 -23.91 -8.07 -12.13
CA ARG A 143 -23.95 -9.45 -12.67
C ARG A 143 -25.11 -9.69 -13.66
N THR A 144 -26.27 -9.07 -13.44
CA THR A 144 -27.50 -9.28 -14.22
C THR A 144 -27.66 -8.27 -15.36
N SER A 145 -26.81 -7.24 -15.43
CA SER A 145 -26.95 -6.16 -16.41
C SER A 145 -26.09 -6.43 -17.66
N PRO A 146 -26.68 -6.52 -18.86
CA PRO A 146 -25.92 -6.64 -20.10
C PRO A 146 -25.24 -5.31 -20.45
N VAL A 147 -23.96 -5.35 -20.82
CA VAL A 147 -23.17 -4.16 -21.16
C VAL A 147 -23.58 -3.61 -22.54
N PHE A 148 -23.62 -4.51 -23.53
CA PHE A 148 -24.01 -4.19 -24.91
C PHE A 148 -24.79 -5.35 -25.53
N TYR A 149 -25.76 -5.03 -26.38
CA TYR A 149 -26.46 -6.02 -27.21
C TYR A 149 -25.80 -6.09 -28.59
N LEU A 150 -25.56 -7.31 -29.08
CA LEU A 150 -24.96 -7.53 -30.40
C LEU A 150 -26.07 -7.66 -31.45
N PRO A 151 -25.91 -7.08 -32.65
CA PRO A 151 -26.81 -7.37 -33.76
C PRO A 151 -26.69 -8.86 -34.13
N GLN A 152 -27.84 -9.53 -34.28
CA GLN A 152 -27.96 -11.00 -34.37
C GLN A 152 -27.17 -11.64 -35.53
N ASN A 153 -26.71 -10.86 -36.52
CA ASN A 153 -26.17 -11.38 -37.77
C ASN A 153 -24.63 -11.33 -37.86
N TRP A 154 -23.95 -10.65 -36.93
CA TRP A 154 -22.49 -10.43 -37.02
C TRP A 154 -21.64 -11.54 -36.39
N PHE A 155 -22.16 -12.26 -35.39
CA PHE A 155 -21.33 -13.11 -34.50
C PHE A 155 -21.82 -14.57 -34.35
N SER A 156 -22.63 -15.08 -35.28
CA SER A 156 -23.01 -16.51 -35.29
C SER A 156 -21.83 -17.35 -35.83
N PRO A 157 -21.25 -18.33 -35.10
CA PRO A 157 -21.71 -19.09 -33.91
C PRO A 157 -21.06 -18.74 -32.54
N ILE A 158 -20.18 -17.73 -32.45
CA ILE A 158 -19.40 -17.40 -31.22
C ILE A 158 -20.21 -16.57 -30.20
N SER A 159 -21.40 -16.07 -30.56
CA SER A 159 -22.20 -15.20 -29.69
C SER A 159 -22.45 -15.72 -28.27
N TRP A 160 -22.42 -17.04 -28.05
CA TRP A 160 -22.59 -17.66 -26.73
C TRP A 160 -21.40 -17.40 -25.78
N ILE A 161 -20.17 -17.29 -26.31
CA ILE A 161 -18.96 -17.05 -25.50
C ILE A 161 -18.99 -15.66 -24.84
N PHE A 162 -19.62 -14.70 -25.53
CA PHE A 162 -19.74 -13.31 -25.07
C PHE A 162 -20.78 -13.16 -23.95
N SER A 163 -21.79 -14.05 -23.92
CA SER A 163 -22.87 -14.03 -22.93
C SER A 163 -22.57 -14.79 -21.63
N MET A 164 -21.69 -15.81 -21.67
CA MET A 164 -21.25 -16.51 -20.46
C MET A 164 -20.50 -15.56 -19.51
N PRO A 165 -20.64 -15.68 -18.17
CA PRO A 165 -21.44 -16.64 -17.38
C PRO A 165 -22.81 -16.13 -16.87
N PHE A 166 -23.17 -14.85 -17.02
CA PHE A 166 -24.37 -14.26 -16.37
C PHE A 166 -25.29 -13.43 -17.27
N ALA A 167 -24.98 -13.23 -18.55
CA ALA A 167 -25.76 -12.37 -19.43
C ALA A 167 -26.69 -13.18 -20.36
N PRO A 168 -27.86 -12.63 -20.73
CA PRO A 168 -28.75 -13.28 -21.70
C PRO A 168 -28.10 -13.40 -23.08
N SER A 169 -28.42 -14.47 -23.81
CA SER A 169 -27.90 -14.77 -25.16
C SER A 169 -28.06 -13.56 -26.09
N GLY A 170 -27.00 -13.22 -26.83
CA GLY A 170 -26.98 -12.04 -27.72
C GLY A 170 -26.51 -10.74 -27.05
N SER A 171 -25.98 -10.80 -25.83
CA SER A 171 -25.39 -9.65 -25.13
C SER A 171 -24.01 -9.95 -24.54
N VAL A 172 -23.21 -8.89 -24.29
CA VAL A 172 -21.88 -8.99 -23.68
C VAL A 172 -22.01 -8.97 -22.16
N SER A 173 -21.43 -9.98 -21.50
CA SER A 173 -21.37 -10.03 -20.05
C SER A 173 -20.35 -9.04 -19.48
N VAL A 174 -20.65 -8.48 -18.31
CA VAL A 174 -19.73 -7.61 -17.56
C VAL A 174 -18.34 -8.23 -17.37
N PRO A 175 -18.18 -9.47 -16.87
CA PRO A 175 -16.86 -10.06 -16.71
C PRO A 175 -16.13 -10.27 -18.04
N PHE A 176 -16.84 -10.59 -19.12
CA PHE A 176 -16.22 -10.69 -20.45
C PHE A 176 -15.69 -9.33 -20.92
N TRP A 177 -16.47 -8.26 -20.75
CA TRP A 177 -16.03 -6.90 -21.07
C TRP A 177 -14.79 -6.48 -20.26
N PHE A 178 -14.75 -6.81 -18.96
CA PHE A 178 -13.56 -6.62 -18.11
C PHE A 178 -12.33 -7.32 -18.69
N LEU A 179 -12.46 -8.56 -19.14
CA LEU A 179 -11.35 -9.32 -19.74
C LEU A 179 -10.84 -8.68 -21.03
N VAL A 180 -11.75 -8.24 -21.91
CA VAL A 180 -11.39 -7.57 -23.16
C VAL A 180 -10.61 -6.29 -22.89
N CYS A 181 -11.14 -5.41 -22.02
CA CYS A 181 -10.45 -4.17 -21.65
C CYS A 181 -9.07 -4.44 -21.05
N ARG A 182 -8.94 -5.41 -20.14
CA ARG A 182 -7.63 -5.77 -19.55
C ARG A 182 -6.65 -6.29 -20.59
N LYS A 183 -7.09 -7.19 -21.46
CA LYS A 183 -6.24 -7.74 -22.53
C LYS A 183 -5.80 -6.66 -23.50
N PHE A 184 -6.70 -5.74 -23.84
CA PHE A 184 -6.39 -4.59 -24.69
C PHE A 184 -5.32 -3.69 -24.06
N VAL A 185 -5.51 -3.25 -22.82
CA VAL A 185 -4.53 -2.42 -22.10
C VAL A 185 -3.17 -3.11 -21.99
N LYS A 186 -3.15 -4.41 -21.62
CA LYS A 186 -1.90 -5.18 -21.54
C LYS A 186 -1.21 -5.32 -22.89
N ARG A 187 -1.96 -5.56 -23.96
CA ARG A 187 -1.40 -5.60 -25.32
C ARG A 187 -0.83 -4.25 -25.73
N MET A 188 -1.54 -3.15 -25.47
CA MET A 188 -1.02 -1.80 -25.74
C MET A 188 0.29 -1.54 -25.01
N ILE A 189 0.37 -1.86 -23.72
CA ILE A 189 1.60 -1.71 -22.92
C ILE A 189 2.73 -2.59 -23.47
N GLN A 190 2.44 -3.84 -23.83
CA GLN A 190 3.41 -4.78 -24.39
C GLN A 190 3.95 -4.26 -25.72
N THR A 191 3.06 -3.83 -26.62
CA THR A 191 3.44 -3.26 -27.92
C THR A 191 4.30 -2.01 -27.76
N GLN A 192 3.99 -1.13 -26.81
CA GLN A 192 4.84 0.03 -26.51
C GLN A 192 6.23 -0.42 -26.02
N ARG A 193 6.30 -1.38 -25.10
CA ARG A 193 7.57 -1.91 -24.59
C ARG A 193 8.43 -2.52 -25.70
N ASP A 194 7.82 -3.24 -26.63
CA ASP A 194 8.51 -3.91 -27.74
C ASP A 194 8.87 -2.91 -28.87
N ALA A 195 8.09 -1.85 -29.04
CA ALA A 195 8.34 -0.79 -30.02
C ALA A 195 9.46 0.19 -29.59
N VAL A 196 9.61 0.46 -28.29
CA VAL A 196 10.65 1.37 -27.75
C VAL A 196 12.07 1.01 -28.20
N PRO A 197 12.56 -0.24 -28.09
CA PRO A 197 13.91 -0.58 -28.54
C PRO A 197 14.06 -0.52 -30.06
N LEU A 198 13.00 -0.84 -30.83
CA LEU A 198 13.00 -0.69 -32.28
C LEU A 198 13.06 0.79 -32.68
N TYR A 199 12.30 1.64 -32.00
CA TYR A 199 12.35 3.09 -32.18
C TYR A 199 13.75 3.63 -31.87
N HIS A 200 14.36 3.22 -30.76
CA HIS A 200 15.72 3.67 -30.42
C HIS A 200 16.78 3.21 -31.44
N LYS A 201 16.56 2.06 -32.11
CA LYS A 201 17.46 1.50 -33.13
C LYS A 201 17.31 2.16 -34.51
N TYR A 202 16.08 2.54 -34.90
CA TYR A 202 15.77 3.06 -36.25
C TYR A 202 15.39 4.55 -36.28
N ALA A 203 15.29 5.24 -35.15
CA ALA A 203 14.93 6.66 -35.13
C ALA A 203 16.07 7.54 -35.65
N PRO A 204 15.78 8.54 -36.52
CA PRO A 204 16.74 9.54 -36.94
C PRO A 204 17.21 10.38 -35.73
N GLU A 205 18.46 10.84 -35.77
CA GLU A 205 19.12 11.63 -34.70
C GLU A 205 18.26 12.81 -34.19
N SER A 206 17.52 13.48 -35.09
CA SER A 206 16.61 14.59 -34.75
C SER A 206 15.49 14.20 -33.78
N VAL A 207 15.00 12.97 -33.86
CA VAL A 207 13.93 12.44 -32.99
C VAL A 207 14.47 12.05 -31.62
N LYS A 208 15.72 11.57 -31.52
CA LYS A 208 16.37 11.30 -30.22
C LYS A 208 16.56 12.58 -29.41
N GLN A 209 16.88 13.69 -30.07
CA GLN A 209 17.02 15.00 -29.45
C GLN A 209 15.68 15.54 -28.90
N HIS A 210 14.57 15.36 -29.61
CA HIS A 210 13.25 15.70 -29.06
C HIS A 210 12.75 14.71 -28.01
N GLY A 211 13.15 13.44 -28.11
CA GLY A 211 12.85 12.40 -27.13
C GLY A 211 13.45 12.70 -25.76
N TYR A 212 14.69 13.20 -25.70
CA TYR A 212 15.31 13.62 -24.43
C TYR A 212 14.53 14.77 -23.76
N LEU A 213 14.08 15.75 -24.55
CA LEU A 213 13.24 16.86 -24.07
C LEU A 213 11.89 16.38 -23.55
N PHE A 214 11.26 15.43 -24.25
CA PHE A 214 10.00 14.83 -23.80
C PHE A 214 10.16 13.99 -22.53
N ILE A 215 11.23 13.20 -22.42
CA ILE A 215 11.55 12.42 -21.21
C ILE A 215 11.87 13.35 -20.04
N GLN A 216 12.63 14.42 -20.29
CA GLN A 216 12.94 15.43 -19.29
C GLN A 216 11.68 16.18 -18.84
N TRP A 217 10.80 16.54 -19.78
CA TRP A 217 9.50 17.13 -19.49
C TRP A 217 8.62 16.18 -18.69
N CYS A 218 8.48 14.92 -19.08
CA CYS A 218 7.75 13.89 -18.33
C CYS A 218 8.31 13.72 -16.91
N ASN A 219 9.63 13.63 -16.73
CA ASN A 219 10.24 13.56 -15.41
C ASN A 219 10.01 14.83 -14.58
N THR A 220 9.97 16.00 -15.22
CA THR A 220 9.68 17.28 -14.58
C THR A 220 8.21 17.37 -14.18
N GLN A 221 7.29 16.94 -15.05
CA GLN A 221 5.86 16.82 -14.74
C GLN A 221 5.62 15.80 -13.63
N LEU A 222 6.28 14.64 -13.66
CA LEU A 222 6.21 13.65 -12.59
C LEU A 222 6.70 14.25 -11.28
N ARG A 223 7.80 15.02 -11.28
CA ARG A 223 8.34 15.70 -10.10
C ARG A 223 7.42 16.81 -9.57
N ILE A 224 6.66 17.48 -10.43
CA ILE A 224 5.65 18.50 -10.07
C ILE A 224 4.37 17.83 -9.53
N PHE A 225 3.93 16.73 -10.13
CA PHE A 225 2.76 15.98 -9.70
C PHE A 225 3.03 15.13 -8.46
N THR A 226 4.27 14.71 -8.22
CA THR A 226 4.66 13.94 -7.02
C THR A 226 4.22 14.62 -5.71
N PRO A 227 4.54 15.91 -5.43
CA PRO A 227 4.08 16.57 -4.21
C PRO A 227 2.56 16.74 -4.16
N ILE A 228 1.88 16.93 -5.29
CA ILE A 228 0.42 17.04 -5.37
C ILE A 228 -0.23 15.70 -5.03
N LEU A 229 0.26 14.61 -5.64
CA LEU A 229 -0.18 13.25 -5.37
C LEU A 229 0.11 12.87 -3.91
N VAL A 230 1.28 13.24 -3.40
CA VAL A 230 1.67 13.04 -1.98
C VAL A 230 0.78 13.86 -1.05
N GLN A 231 0.43 15.10 -1.39
CA GLN A 231 -0.51 15.92 -0.60
C GLN A 231 -1.92 15.35 -0.62
N TRP A 232 -2.40 14.89 -1.77
CA TRP A 232 -3.72 14.29 -1.92
C TRP A 232 -3.82 12.95 -1.16
N ILE A 233 -2.79 12.10 -1.28
CA ILE A 233 -2.67 10.87 -0.48
C ILE A 233 -2.61 11.21 1.02
N ASN A 234 -1.82 12.21 1.42
CA ASN A 234 -1.74 12.64 2.81
C ASN A 234 -3.08 13.15 3.35
N ALA A 235 -3.84 13.90 2.54
CA ALA A 235 -5.17 14.37 2.92
C ALA A 235 -6.14 13.20 3.11
N ASN A 236 -6.16 12.25 2.17
CA ASN A 236 -7.03 11.08 2.24
C ASN A 236 -6.65 10.15 3.40
N VAL A 237 -5.35 9.88 3.61
CA VAL A 237 -4.87 9.07 4.74
C VAL A 237 -5.20 9.73 6.08
N LYS A 238 -5.09 11.07 6.19
CA LYS A 238 -5.49 11.79 7.41
C LYS A 238 -6.98 11.65 7.70
N THR A 239 -7.81 11.69 6.66
CA THR A 239 -9.26 11.47 6.77
C THR A 239 -9.56 10.02 7.17
N PHE A 240 -8.91 9.03 6.54
CA PHE A 240 -9.06 7.62 6.89
C PHE A 240 -8.59 7.31 8.32
N CYS A 241 -7.44 7.83 8.75
CA CYS A 241 -6.95 7.64 10.11
C CYS A 241 -7.85 8.28 11.16
N LYS A 242 -8.44 9.45 10.88
CA LYS A 242 -9.46 10.05 11.75
C LYS A 242 -10.67 9.14 11.89
N VAL A 243 -11.19 8.60 10.78
CA VAL A 243 -12.34 7.68 10.79
C VAL A 243 -12.04 6.40 11.58
N ILE A 244 -10.83 5.84 11.45
CA ILE A 244 -10.42 4.66 12.22
C ILE A 244 -10.27 4.99 13.70
N ALA A 245 -9.66 6.13 14.06
CA ALA A 245 -9.51 6.56 15.45
C ALA A 245 -10.86 6.88 16.12
N GLU A 246 -11.80 7.44 15.36
CA GLU A 246 -13.16 7.74 15.81
C GLU A 246 -13.98 6.45 16.00
N LYS A 247 -13.84 5.46 15.10
CA LYS A 247 -14.41 4.12 15.30
C LYS A 247 -13.77 3.38 16.48
N ALA A 248 -12.48 3.51 16.71
CA ALA A 248 -11.80 2.92 17.86
C ALA A 248 -12.33 3.52 19.18
N LYS A 249 -12.43 4.86 19.27
CA LYS A 249 -13.05 5.54 20.42
C LYS A 249 -14.52 5.19 20.60
N SER A 250 -15.28 5.02 19.52
CA SER A 250 -16.68 4.59 19.58
C SER A 250 -16.82 3.15 20.11
N SER A 251 -15.89 2.26 19.75
CA SER A 251 -15.86 0.88 20.27
C SER A 251 -15.44 0.78 21.74
N GLU A 252 -14.61 1.71 22.21
CA GLU A 252 -14.16 1.80 23.60
C GLU A 252 -15.25 2.42 24.49
N ASN A 253 -15.91 3.48 24.04
CA ASN A 253 -17.03 4.11 24.76
C ASN A 253 -18.26 3.18 24.85
N LYS A 254 -18.49 2.31 23.85
CA LYS A 254 -19.54 1.28 23.87
C LYS A 254 -19.22 0.09 24.80
N LYS A 255 -17.97 -0.08 25.24
CA LYS A 255 -17.60 -1.07 26.27
C LYS A 255 -17.71 -0.54 27.71
N VAL A 256 -17.88 0.77 27.89
CA VAL A 256 -17.88 1.40 29.24
C VAL A 256 -19.30 1.53 29.84
N HIS A 257 -20.37 1.38 29.06
CA HIS A 257 -21.73 1.19 29.60
C HIS A 257 -22.54 0.24 28.69
N PRO A 258 -22.92 -0.95 29.18
CA PRO A 258 -24.17 -1.04 29.93
C PRO A 258 -24.13 -1.87 31.23
N SER A 259 -24.87 -1.33 32.21
CA SER A 259 -25.58 -1.98 33.32
C SER A 259 -24.80 -2.72 34.40
N THR A 260 -24.55 -2.00 35.49
CA THR A 260 -24.68 -2.51 36.87
C THR A 260 -26.00 -3.27 37.04
N ASN A 261 -25.94 -4.54 37.45
CA ASN A 261 -26.68 -5.13 38.57
C ASN A 261 -26.56 -6.68 38.57
N GLY A 262 -26.09 -7.24 39.69
CA GLY A 262 -26.49 -8.57 40.15
C GLY A 262 -25.55 -9.76 39.92
N THR A 263 -24.72 -10.04 40.94
CA THR A 263 -24.58 -11.37 41.57
C THR A 263 -23.88 -12.53 40.83
N SER A 264 -22.70 -12.85 41.39
CA SER A 264 -22.08 -14.18 41.58
C SER A 264 -21.15 -14.80 40.52
N ALA A 265 -20.01 -15.24 41.07
CA ALA A 265 -19.24 -16.44 40.75
C ALA A 265 -18.17 -16.39 39.62
N SER A 266 -16.93 -16.22 40.09
CA SER A 266 -15.78 -17.13 39.93
C SER A 266 -15.07 -17.27 38.58
N THR A 267 -13.74 -17.15 38.70
CA THR A 267 -12.68 -17.78 37.89
C THR A 267 -12.18 -16.99 36.69
N SER A 268 -11.08 -16.25 36.90
CA SER A 268 -9.99 -15.97 35.91
C SER A 268 -9.05 -14.83 36.32
N LYS A 269 -9.24 -14.19 37.49
CA LYS A 269 -8.32 -13.13 37.98
C LYS A 269 -7.35 -13.57 39.09
N GLU A 270 -7.44 -14.81 39.58
CA GLU A 270 -6.59 -15.30 40.67
C GLU A 270 -5.22 -15.80 40.19
N GLU A 271 -5.11 -16.23 38.92
CA GLU A 271 -3.89 -16.86 38.40
C GLU A 271 -2.73 -15.86 38.15
N ASN A 272 -3.04 -14.57 37.97
CA ASN A 272 -2.00 -13.58 37.65
C ASN A 272 -1.36 -12.94 38.90
N ASN A 273 -2.06 -12.95 40.05
CA ASN A 273 -1.51 -12.37 41.29
C ASN A 273 -0.66 -13.37 42.08
N ASP A 274 -0.94 -14.67 41.97
CA ASP A 274 -0.11 -15.70 42.61
C ASP A 274 1.21 -15.92 41.88
N ALA A 275 1.25 -15.76 40.55
CA ALA A 275 2.49 -15.84 39.76
C ALA A 275 3.49 -14.72 40.14
N ILE A 276 2.99 -13.52 40.45
CA ILE A 276 3.82 -12.38 40.85
C ILE A 276 4.37 -12.58 42.28
N ARG A 277 3.59 -13.20 43.17
CA ARG A 277 4.00 -13.45 44.56
C ARG A 277 5.00 -14.62 44.70
N VAL A 278 5.01 -15.56 43.76
CA VAL A 278 5.96 -16.69 43.75
C VAL A 278 7.34 -16.25 43.24
N GLU A 279 7.42 -15.35 42.26
CA GLU A 279 8.71 -14.82 41.78
C GLU A 279 9.37 -13.89 42.81
N GLU A 280 8.59 -13.05 43.51
CA GLU A 280 9.13 -12.18 44.56
C GLU A 280 9.65 -12.96 45.79
N LYS A 281 9.16 -14.19 46.00
CA LYS A 281 9.65 -15.09 47.06
C LYS A 281 10.91 -15.87 46.66
N LYS A 282 11.16 -16.07 45.36
CA LYS A 282 12.39 -16.70 44.85
C LYS A 282 13.58 -15.75 44.87
N GLU A 283 13.37 -14.47 44.55
CA GLU A 283 14.43 -13.45 44.65
C GLU A 283 14.94 -13.28 46.09
N LYS A 284 14.03 -13.29 47.08
CA LYS A 284 14.40 -13.17 48.51
C LYS A 284 15.09 -14.41 49.08
N ILE A 285 15.06 -15.55 48.38
CA ILE A 285 15.77 -16.79 48.79
C ILE A 285 17.15 -16.86 48.13
N LEU A 286 17.34 -16.29 46.92
CA LEU A 286 18.63 -16.22 46.26
C LEU A 286 19.58 -15.19 46.91
N GLU A 287 19.06 -14.08 47.43
CA GLU A 287 19.86 -13.05 48.10
C GLU A 287 20.37 -13.49 49.49
N LYS A 288 19.91 -14.64 50.01
CA LYS A 288 20.31 -15.16 51.33
C LYS A 288 21.32 -16.31 51.26
N LYS A 289 21.85 -16.61 50.06
CA LYS A 289 22.74 -17.75 49.82
C LYS A 289 24.11 -17.38 49.22
N ASP A 290 24.41 -16.09 49.10
CA ASP A 290 25.75 -15.54 48.83
C ASP A 290 26.32 -14.88 50.09
#